data_AF-A0A7X9Y9F7-F1
#
_entry.id   AF-A0A7X9Y9F7-F1
#
_cell.length_a   1.000
_cell.length_b   1.000
_cell.length_c   1.000
_cell.angle_alpha   90.00
_cell.angle_beta   90.00
_cell.angle_gamma   90.00
#
_symmetry.space_group_name_H-M   'P 1'
#
loop_
_entity.id
_entity.type
_entity.pdbx_description
1 polymer ?
#
loop_
_entity_poly.entity_id
_entity_poly.type
_entity_poly.pdbx_seq_one_letter_code
_entity_poly.pdbx_strand_id
1 'polypeptide(L)'
;MHSRTYLAIALILTSAPAVAEDKGSYQNSMMMITLAPTALLSATSGLTMLATKNFKPAKADALTFIGTDGEIRGAQFEQAVRFYRTTYSPPLMTDPQLALAIATSY
;
A
#
# COMPACT_ATOMS: atom_id res chain seq x y z
N MET A 1 -7.72 -16.59 -20.01
CA MET A 1 -8.57 -15.41 -19.66
C MET A 1 -7.76 -14.15 -19.29
N HIS A 2 -6.41 -14.19 -19.26
CA HIS A 2 -5.58 -13.05 -18.81
C HIS A 2 -5.00 -12.18 -19.94
N SER A 3 -4.94 -12.67 -21.18
CA SER A 3 -4.39 -11.91 -22.31
C SER A 3 -5.21 -10.65 -22.64
N ARG A 4 -6.55 -10.73 -22.52
CA ARG A 4 -7.46 -9.60 -22.78
C ARG A 4 -7.35 -8.50 -21.72
N THR A 5 -7.07 -8.86 -20.47
CA THR A 5 -6.83 -7.90 -19.39
C THR A 5 -5.49 -7.17 -19.58
N TYR A 6 -4.43 -7.86 -20.01
CA TYR A 6 -3.14 -7.19 -20.29
C TYR A 6 -3.23 -6.25 -21.49
N LEU A 7 -3.96 -6.63 -22.54
CA LEU A 7 -4.24 -5.77 -23.70
C LEU A 7 -5.06 -4.54 -23.32
N ALA A 8 -6.05 -4.68 -22.42
CA ALA A 8 -6.82 -3.54 -21.92
C ALA A 8 -5.96 -2.58 -21.09
N ILE A 9 -5.08 -3.09 -20.24
CA ILE A 9 -4.15 -2.28 -19.43
C ILE A 9 -3.15 -1.53 -20.34
N ALA A 10 -2.61 -2.21 -21.36
CA ALA A 10 -1.70 -1.60 -22.32
C ALA A 10 -2.36 -0.48 -23.14
N LEU A 11 -3.63 -0.67 -23.55
CA LEU A 11 -4.37 0.32 -24.33
C LEU A 11 -4.67 1.61 -23.53
N ILE A 12 -4.89 1.49 -22.22
CA ILE A 12 -5.07 2.64 -21.32
C ILE A 12 -3.76 3.43 -21.15
N LEU A 13 -2.60 2.78 -21.25
CA LEU A 13 -1.30 3.45 -21.14
C LEU A 13 -0.90 4.24 -22.40
N THR A 14 -1.45 3.92 -23.57
CA THR A 14 -1.03 4.51 -24.85
C THR A 14 -1.95 5.61 -25.39
N SER A 15 -3.07 5.90 -24.74
CA SER A 15 -3.98 6.95 -25.19
C SER A 15 -3.46 8.34 -24.82
N ALA A 16 -2.50 8.86 -25.60
CA ALA A 16 -2.26 10.29 -25.66
C ALA A 16 -3.45 10.94 -26.37
N PRO A 17 -4.19 11.88 -25.74
CA PRO A 17 -5.26 12.56 -26.44
C PRO A 17 -4.64 13.56 -27.43
N ALA A 18 -4.64 13.22 -28.72
CA ALA A 18 -4.38 14.18 -29.79
C ALA A 18 -5.61 15.10 -29.93
N VAL A 19 -5.70 16.10 -29.07
CA VAL A 19 -6.75 17.12 -29.10
C VAL A 19 -6.26 18.29 -29.94
N ALA A 20 -6.98 18.63 -31.00
CA ALA A 20 -6.75 19.85 -31.76
C ALA A 20 -6.96 21.07 -30.84
N GLU A 21 -5.99 21.98 -30.81
CA GLU A 21 -5.92 23.08 -29.84
C GLU A 21 -6.96 24.18 -30.14
N ASP A 22 -7.85 24.43 -29.18
CA ASP A 22 -8.57 25.70 -29.07
C ASP A 22 -7.63 26.79 -28.51
N LYS A 23 -7.82 28.07 -28.85
CA LYS A 23 -6.82 29.12 -28.55
C LYS A 23 -6.64 29.43 -27.04
N GLY A 24 -7.58 29.01 -26.20
CA GLY A 24 -7.45 28.99 -24.73
C GLY A 24 -7.01 27.62 -24.16
N SER A 25 -6.81 26.62 -25.03
CA SER A 25 -6.50 25.24 -24.69
C SER A 25 -5.03 25.02 -24.38
N TYR A 26 -4.08 25.70 -25.05
CA TYR A 26 -2.65 25.43 -24.87
C TYR A 26 -2.17 25.59 -23.42
N GLN A 27 -2.49 26.72 -22.76
CA GLN A 27 -2.11 26.94 -21.36
C GLN A 27 -2.81 25.96 -20.40
N ASN A 28 -4.09 25.66 -20.64
CA ASN A 28 -4.83 24.68 -19.85
C ASN A 28 -4.29 23.26 -20.06
N SER A 29 -3.91 22.89 -21.27
CA SER A 29 -3.30 21.61 -21.61
C SER A 29 -1.91 21.47 -20.98
N MET A 30 -1.08 22.53 -21.02
CA MET A 30 0.22 22.57 -20.33
C MET A 30 0.07 22.45 -18.81
N MET A 31 -0.92 23.14 -18.23
CA MET A 31 -1.27 23.02 -16.82
C MET A 31 -1.69 21.59 -16.49
N MET A 32 -2.58 20.98 -17.28
CA MET A 32 -3.08 19.63 -17.06
C MET A 32 -1.99 18.56 -17.20
N ILE A 33 -1.11 18.65 -18.20
CA ILE A 33 0.03 17.74 -18.38
C ILE A 33 0.99 17.80 -17.20
N THR A 34 1.09 18.95 -16.50
CA THR A 34 1.96 19.10 -15.33
C THR A 34 1.28 18.67 -14.04
N LEU A 35 0.04 19.12 -13.81
CA LEU A 35 -0.68 18.87 -12.54
C LEU A 35 -1.26 17.46 -12.47
N ALA A 36 -1.75 16.88 -13.57
CA ALA A 36 -2.42 15.59 -13.52
C ALA A 36 -1.48 14.46 -13.05
N PRO A 37 -0.24 14.32 -13.58
CA PRO A 37 0.71 13.35 -13.06
C PRO A 37 1.07 13.62 -11.60
N THR A 38 1.26 14.88 -11.21
CA THR A 38 1.60 15.26 -9.83
C THR A 38 0.48 14.89 -8.85
N ALA A 39 -0.77 15.19 -9.20
CA ALA A 39 -1.94 14.86 -8.39
C ALA A 39 -2.11 13.35 -8.23
N LEU A 40 -1.93 12.59 -9.32
CA LEU A 40 -1.96 11.13 -9.28
C LEU A 40 -0.86 10.58 -8.36
N LEU A 41 0.38 11.04 -8.51
CA LEU A 41 1.51 10.63 -7.67
C LEU A 41 1.31 11.00 -6.18
N SER A 42 0.80 12.19 -5.89
CA SER A 42 0.50 12.62 -4.51
C SER A 42 -0.61 11.78 -3.88
N ALA A 43 -1.67 11.45 -4.63
CA ALA A 43 -2.75 10.60 -4.15
C ALA A 43 -2.24 9.19 -3.80
N THR A 44 -1.50 8.54 -4.70
CA THR A 44 -0.95 7.21 -4.44
C THR A 44 0.07 7.22 -3.31
N SER A 45 0.92 8.24 -3.23
CA SER A 45 1.88 8.40 -2.14
C SER A 45 1.19 8.60 -0.79
N GLY A 46 0.10 9.39 -0.76
CA GLY A 46 -0.72 9.58 0.43
C GLY A 46 -1.38 8.29 0.92
N LEU A 47 -1.92 7.48 0.00
CA LEU A 47 -2.47 6.17 0.32
C LEU A 47 -1.40 5.20 0.88
N THR A 48 -0.21 5.18 0.28
CA THR A 48 0.94 4.40 0.79
C THR A 48 1.36 4.87 2.18
N MET A 49 1.48 6.18 2.41
CA MET A 49 1.82 6.73 3.73
C MET A 49 0.77 6.41 4.79
N LEU A 50 -0.52 6.40 4.43
CA LEU A 50 -1.60 6.01 5.34
C LEU A 50 -1.48 4.52 5.73
N ALA A 51 -1.17 3.65 4.76
CA ALA A 51 -0.88 2.25 5.03
C ALA A 51 0.33 2.10 5.97
N THR A 52 1.44 2.80 5.71
CA THR A 52 2.63 2.78 6.58
C THR A 52 2.34 3.29 7.98
N LYS A 53 1.50 4.33 8.14
CA LYS A 53 1.07 4.82 9.46
C LYS A 53 0.29 3.76 10.24
N ASN A 54 -0.49 2.92 9.57
CA ASN A 54 -1.21 1.83 10.21
C ASN A 54 -0.29 0.65 10.61
N PHE A 55 0.87 0.48 9.96
CA PHE A 55 1.84 -0.57 10.31
C PHE A 55 2.81 -0.17 11.44
N LYS A 56 3.09 1.13 11.63
CA LYS A 56 3.90 1.63 12.76
C LYS A 56 3.42 1.16 14.14
N PRO A 57 2.12 1.19 14.49
CA PRO A 57 1.66 0.69 15.78
C PRO A 57 1.76 -0.85 15.88
N ALA A 58 1.60 -1.60 14.79
CA ALA A 58 1.83 -3.05 14.80
C ALA A 58 3.30 -3.42 15.11
N LYS A 59 4.26 -2.63 14.60
CA LYS A 59 5.67 -2.77 14.97
C LYS A 59 5.93 -2.46 16.45
N ALA A 60 5.38 -1.35 16.95
CA ALA A 60 5.53 -0.98 18.35
C ALA A 60 4.94 -2.06 19.28
N ASP A 61 3.74 -2.53 18.97
CA ASP A 61 3.07 -3.61 19.71
C ASP A 61 3.86 -4.92 19.65
N ALA A 62 4.46 -5.26 18.50
CA ALA A 62 5.32 -6.44 18.36
C ALA A 62 6.62 -6.34 19.18
N LEU A 63 7.23 -5.15 19.24
CA LEU A 63 8.40 -4.89 20.10
C LEU A 63 8.04 -4.98 21.58
N THR A 64 6.87 -4.48 21.98
CA THR A 64 6.36 -4.64 23.35
C THR A 64 6.09 -6.10 23.68
N PHE A 65 5.51 -6.86 22.75
CA PHE A 65 5.32 -8.31 22.91
C PHE A 65 6.65 -9.03 23.12
N ILE A 66 7.67 -8.75 22.30
CA ILE A 66 9.01 -9.34 22.46
C ILE A 66 9.66 -8.92 23.79
N GLY A 67 9.59 -7.62 24.13
CA GLY A 67 10.21 -7.09 25.35
C GLY A 67 9.55 -7.53 26.65
N THR A 68 8.37 -8.15 26.58
CA THR A 68 7.62 -8.68 27.73
C THR A 68 7.48 -10.20 27.69
N ASP A 69 8.28 -10.89 26.88
CA ASP A 69 8.22 -12.35 26.68
C ASP A 69 6.78 -12.86 26.36
N GLY A 70 6.01 -12.01 25.69
CA GLY A 70 4.64 -12.29 25.25
C GLY A 70 3.53 -11.96 26.23
N GLU A 71 3.85 -11.32 27.37
CA GLU A 71 2.87 -10.93 28.39
C GLU A 71 1.97 -9.77 27.93
N ILE A 72 2.51 -8.81 27.17
CA ILE A 72 1.73 -7.70 26.62
C ILE A 72 1.49 -7.90 25.13
N ARG A 73 0.22 -8.04 24.77
CA ARG A 73 -0.28 -8.22 23.40
C ARG A 73 -1.03 -6.96 22.96
N GLY A 74 -0.32 -6.05 22.30
CA GLY A 74 -0.92 -4.81 21.77
C GLY A 74 -2.00 -5.08 20.72
N ALA A 75 -2.99 -4.20 20.62
CA ALA A 75 -4.19 -4.43 19.80
C ALA A 75 -3.89 -4.66 18.32
N GLN A 76 -2.89 -3.96 17.76
CA GLN A 76 -2.53 -4.09 16.35
C GLN A 76 -1.74 -5.38 16.10
N PHE A 77 -0.87 -5.76 17.05
CA PHE A 77 -0.19 -7.05 16.97
C PHE A 77 -1.19 -8.22 17.08
N GLU A 78 -2.17 -8.15 17.98
CA GLU A 78 -3.24 -9.15 18.08
C GLU A 78 -4.09 -9.24 16.81
N GLN A 79 -4.42 -8.11 16.20
CA GLN A 79 -5.12 -8.10 14.93
C GLN A 79 -4.29 -8.78 13.83
N ALA A 80 -2.97 -8.53 13.79
CA ALA A 80 -2.06 -9.18 12.85
C ALA A 80 -1.95 -10.69 13.09
N VAL A 81 -1.86 -11.13 14.35
CA VAL A 81 -1.85 -12.56 14.73
C VAL A 81 -3.14 -13.25 14.28
N ARG A 82 -4.31 -12.65 14.56
CA ARG A 82 -5.61 -13.19 14.12
C ARG A 82 -5.65 -13.32 12.60
N PHE A 83 -5.32 -12.25 11.88
CA PHE A 83 -5.31 -12.25 10.42
C PHE A 83 -4.36 -13.32 9.85
N TYR A 84 -3.17 -13.45 10.44
CA TYR A 84 -2.18 -14.45 10.04
C TYR A 84 -2.71 -15.89 10.22
N ARG A 85 -3.26 -16.20 11.40
CA ARG A 85 -3.80 -17.53 11.73
C ARG A 85 -5.03 -17.89 10.89
N THR A 86 -5.84 -16.91 10.49
CA THR A 86 -6.98 -17.14 9.60
C THR A 86 -6.56 -17.35 8.14
N THR A 87 -5.44 -16.76 7.73
CA THR A 87 -4.95 -16.83 6.34
C THR A 87 -4.13 -18.10 6.09
N TYR A 88 -3.37 -18.55 7.08
CA TYR A 88 -2.48 -19.71 6.98
C TYR A 88 -2.88 -20.78 7.99
N SER A 89 -3.47 -21.87 7.49
CA SER A 89 -3.81 -23.07 8.28
C SER A 89 -3.25 -24.31 7.58
N PRO A 90 -2.25 -25.01 8.17
CA PRO A 90 -1.60 -24.71 9.44
C PRO A 90 -0.68 -23.47 9.38
N PRO A 91 -0.49 -22.74 10.49
CA PRO A 91 0.39 -21.58 10.53
C PRO A 91 1.86 -21.98 10.37
N LEU A 92 2.60 -21.20 9.58
CA LEU A 92 3.99 -21.45 9.22
C LEU A 92 4.98 -20.95 10.28
N MET A 93 4.56 -20.04 11.15
CA MET A 93 5.37 -19.48 12.22
C MET A 93 4.57 -19.33 13.53
N THR A 94 5.29 -19.40 14.64
CA THR A 94 4.75 -19.12 15.98
C THR A 94 4.54 -17.61 16.19
N ASP A 95 3.69 -17.22 17.15
CA ASP A 95 3.43 -15.82 17.44
C ASP A 95 4.72 -15.01 17.74
N PRO A 96 5.73 -15.53 18.47
CA PRO A 96 7.01 -14.83 18.65
C PRO A 96 7.82 -14.67 17.35
N GLN A 97 7.80 -15.68 16.47
CA GLN A 97 8.45 -15.57 15.16
C GLN A 97 7.75 -14.54 14.26
N LEU A 98 6.42 -14.45 14.34
CA LEU A 98 5.63 -13.41 13.67
C LEU A 98 5.95 -12.02 14.24
N ALA A 99 6.06 -11.88 15.56
CA ALA A 99 6.47 -10.62 16.19
C ALA A 99 7.85 -10.16 15.70
N LEU A 100 8.82 -11.08 15.66
CA LEU A 100 10.18 -10.79 15.18
C LEU A 100 10.18 -10.39 13.69
N ALA A 101 9.41 -11.09 12.86
CA ALA A 101 9.28 -10.76 11.45
C ALA A 101 8.69 -9.36 11.24
N ILE A 102 7.65 -9.00 11.99
CA ILE A 102 7.05 -7.65 11.96
C ILE A 102 8.06 -6.60 12.44
N ALA A 103 8.75 -6.86 13.54
CA ALA A 103 9.71 -5.92 14.14
C ALA A 103 10.91 -5.60 13.23
N THR A 104 11.31 -6.55 12.37
CA THR A 104 12.46 -6.43 11.47
C THR A 104 12.12 -5.95 10.06
N SER A 105 10.85 -6.07 9.64
CA SER A 105 10.44 -5.79 8.26
C SER A 105 9.78 -4.41 8.05
N TYR A 106 9.18 -3.84 9.10
CA TYR A 106 8.53 -2.52 9.09
C TYR A 106 9.30 -1.53 9.97
#